data_AF-A0A962NDX0-F1
#
_entry.id   AF-A0A962NDX0-F1
#
_cell.length_a   1.000
_cell.length_b   1.000
_cell.length_c   1.000
_cell.angle_alpha   90.00
_cell.angle_beta   90.00
_cell.angle_gamma   90.00
#
_symmetry.space_group_name_H-M   'P 1'
#
loop_
_entity.id
_entity.type
_entity.pdbx_description
1 polymer ?
#
loop_
_entity_poly.entity_id
_entity_poly.type
_entity_poly.pdbx_seq_one_letter_code
_entity_poly.pdbx_strand_id
1 'polypeptide(L)'
;MPNATARNHDPSTDQTGLEPEFDWSRVQTVFLDLDGTLLDLHFDNHFWHEHLPDRYAQRKGRSPAEARALISAHIKKIEGSLSYYCLDYWR
;
A
#
# COMPACT_ATOMS: atom_id res chain seq x y z
N MET A 1 10.28 -51.79 8.57
CA MET A 1 8.94 -52.29 8.17
C MET A 1 8.57 -53.43 9.12
N PRO A 2 7.34 -53.56 9.65
CA PRO A 2 6.03 -52.96 9.29
C PRO A 2 5.44 -52.09 10.44
N ASN A 3 4.30 -51.39 10.39
CA ASN A 3 3.46 -50.76 9.35
C ASN A 3 2.64 -49.66 10.07
N ALA A 4 2.20 -48.65 9.33
CA ALA A 4 1.47 -47.48 9.79
C ALA A 4 0.09 -47.80 10.41
N THR A 5 -0.40 -46.92 11.29
CA THR A 5 -1.84 -46.66 11.43
C THR A 5 -2.03 -45.16 11.26
N ALA A 6 -2.41 -44.79 10.05
CA ALA A 6 -2.87 -43.46 9.70
C ALA A 6 -4.08 -43.11 10.58
N ARG A 7 -4.06 -41.95 11.23
CA ARG A 7 -5.28 -41.38 11.81
C ARG A 7 -6.14 -41.00 10.61
N ASN A 8 -7.27 -41.67 10.47
CA ASN A 8 -8.29 -41.32 9.49
C ASN A 8 -8.74 -39.89 9.78
N HIS A 9 -8.40 -38.97 8.88
CA HIS A 9 -8.97 -37.64 8.88
C HIS A 9 -10.37 -37.80 8.29
N ASP A 10 -11.39 -37.59 9.13
CA ASP A 10 -12.79 -37.53 8.71
C ASP A 10 -12.97 -36.37 7.71
N PRO A 11 -13.43 -36.61 6.47
CA PRO A 11 -13.56 -35.57 5.46
C PRO A 11 -14.83 -34.72 5.63
N SER A 12 -15.57 -34.87 6.73
CA SER A 12 -16.89 -34.25 6.92
C SER A 12 -16.91 -33.04 7.85
N THR A 13 -15.85 -32.25 7.96
CA THR A 13 -15.97 -30.90 8.57
C THR A 13 -14.87 -29.95 8.10
N ASP A 14 -15.02 -29.33 6.94
CA ASP A 14 -14.63 -27.91 6.78
C ASP A 14 -15.32 -27.32 5.54
N GLN A 15 -16.47 -26.68 5.74
CA GLN A 15 -17.07 -25.78 4.75
C GLN A 15 -16.84 -24.33 5.18
N THR A 16 -15.61 -23.98 5.56
CA THR A 16 -15.17 -22.59 5.41
C THR A 16 -14.72 -22.42 3.97
N GLY A 17 -15.52 -21.69 3.18
CA GLY A 17 -15.12 -21.23 1.85
C GLY A 17 -13.98 -20.22 2.00
N LEU A 18 -12.78 -20.74 2.28
CA LEU A 18 -11.55 -19.96 2.29
C LEU A 18 -11.11 -19.88 0.84
N GLU A 19 -11.14 -18.65 0.29
CA GLU A 19 -10.44 -18.32 -0.95
C GLU A 19 -9.04 -18.97 -0.92
N PRO A 20 -8.59 -19.59 -2.02
CA PRO A 20 -7.32 -20.30 -2.01
C PRO A 20 -6.20 -19.35 -1.55
N GLU A 21 -5.49 -19.77 -0.51
CA GLU A 21 -4.34 -19.05 0.03
C GLU A 21 -3.35 -18.75 -1.11
N PHE A 22 -2.85 -17.52 -1.16
CA PHE A 22 -1.96 -17.10 -2.22
C PHE A 22 -0.62 -17.87 -2.14
N ASP A 23 -0.36 -18.71 -3.14
CA ASP A 23 0.84 -19.54 -3.19
C ASP A 23 2.09 -18.72 -3.56
N TRP A 24 2.81 -18.27 -2.52
CA TRP A 24 4.07 -17.53 -2.63
C TRP A 24 5.17 -18.29 -3.36
N SER A 25 5.14 -19.63 -3.40
CA SER A 25 6.21 -20.44 -4.02
C SER A 25 6.31 -20.24 -5.54
N ARG A 26 5.25 -19.69 -6.15
CA ARG A 26 5.16 -19.40 -7.59
C ARG A 26 5.69 -18.01 -7.96
N VAL A 27 5.95 -17.15 -6.97
CA VAL A 27 6.44 -15.79 -7.20
C VAL A 27 7.97 -15.81 -7.25
N GLN A 28 8.53 -15.41 -8.39
CA GLN A 28 9.99 -15.41 -8.62
C GLN A 28 10.64 -14.07 -8.27
N THR A 29 9.90 -12.97 -8.47
CA THR A 29 10.41 -11.61 -8.30
C THR A 29 9.34 -10.76 -7.65
N VAL A 30 9.74 -9.97 -6.64
CA VAL A 30 8.91 -8.94 -6.02
C VAL A 30 9.63 -7.61 -6.21
N PHE A 31 8.90 -6.60 -6.68
CA PHE A 31 9.38 -5.22 -6.70
C PHE A 31 8.80 -4.51 -5.48
N LEU A 32 9.69 -3.96 -4.66
CA LEU A 32 9.36 -3.21 -3.46
C LEU A 32 9.74 -1.74 -3.68
N ASP A 33 9.05 -0.85 -2.99
CA ASP A 33 9.41 0.56 -2.94
C ASP A 33 10.70 0.77 -2.10
N LEU A 34 11.25 1.99 -2.12
CA LEU A 34 12.50 2.40 -1.48
C LEU A 34 12.53 2.16 0.04
N ASP A 35 11.36 2.11 0.68
CA ASP A 35 11.21 1.83 2.11
C ASP A 35 10.85 0.36 2.42
N GLY A 36 10.80 -0.51 1.41
CA GLY A 36 10.49 -1.93 1.52
C GLY A 36 9.00 -2.26 1.52
N THR A 37 8.12 -1.29 1.26
CA THR A 37 6.68 -1.54 1.10
C THR A 37 6.35 -2.14 -0.27
N LEU A 38 5.26 -2.91 -0.35
CA LEU A 38 4.77 -3.41 -1.63
C LEU A 38 4.21 -2.24 -2.43
N LEU A 39 4.70 -2.08 -3.66
CA LEU A 39 4.33 -0.95 -4.52
C LEU A 39 2.83 -0.98 -4.86
N ASP A 40 2.11 0.05 -4.44
CA ASP A 40 0.71 0.26 -4.79
C ASP A 40 0.51 1.67 -5.37
N LEU A 41 0.43 1.72 -6.70
CA LEU A 41 0.24 2.98 -7.43
C LEU A 41 -1.11 3.65 -7.12
N HIS A 42 -2.15 2.88 -6.74
CA HIS A 42 -3.42 3.46 -6.36
C HIS A 42 -3.29 4.20 -5.03
N PHE A 43 -2.61 3.59 -4.06
CA PHE A 43 -2.30 4.23 -2.79
C PHE A 43 -1.47 5.51 -3.00
N ASP A 44 -0.40 5.46 -3.80
CA ASP A 44 0.45 6.62 -4.08
C ASP A 44 -0.34 7.79 -4.67
N ASN A 45 -1.13 7.53 -5.71
CA ASN A 45 -1.91 8.56 -6.38
C ASN A 45 -2.91 9.20 -5.42
N HIS A 46 -3.61 8.39 -4.61
CA HIS A 46 -4.55 8.90 -3.62
C HIS A 46 -3.84 9.72 -2.53
N PHE A 47 -2.71 9.24 -2.03
CA PHE A 47 -1.94 9.93 -0.99
C PHE A 47 -1.49 11.33 -1.47
N TRP A 48 -0.86 11.41 -2.64
CA TRP A 48 -0.28 12.66 -3.15
C TRP A 48 -1.32 13.65 -3.68
N HIS A 49 -2.38 13.18 -4.34
CA HIS A 49 -3.36 14.07 -5.00
C HIS A 49 -4.60 14.39 -4.18
N GLU A 50 -4.94 13.58 -3.18
CA GLU A 50 -6.15 13.77 -2.37
C GLU A 50 -5.79 14.03 -0.91
N HIS A 51 -5.15 13.05 -0.26
CA HIS A 51 -4.93 13.06 1.18
C HIS A 51 -3.98 14.17 1.65
N LEU A 52 -2.83 14.33 0.99
CA LEU A 52 -1.85 15.36 1.35
C LEU A 52 -2.43 16.79 1.22
N PRO A 53 -3.08 17.16 0.10
CA PRO A 53 -3.79 18.44 0.00
C PRO A 53 -4.84 18.66 1.09
N ASP A 54 -5.66 17.64 1.40
CA ASP A 54 -6.70 17.77 2.42
C ASP A 54 -6.11 17.96 3.82
N ARG A 55 -5.05 17.23 4.15
CA ARG A 55 -4.30 17.40 5.41
C ARG A 55 -3.64 18.77 5.51
N TYR A 56 -3.08 19.28 4.41
CA TYR A 56 -2.52 20.62 4.34
C TYR A 56 -3.62 21.69 4.56
N ALA A 57 -4.78 21.53 3.94
CA ALA A 57 -5.93 22.44 4.11
C ALA A 57 -6.34 22.54 5.59
N GLN A 58 -6.50 21.38 6.24
CA GLN A 58 -6.88 21.29 7.66
C GLN A 58 -5.84 21.94 8.57
N ARG A 59 -4.55 21.65 8.37
CA ARG A 59 -3.47 22.20 9.20
C ARG A 59 -3.27 23.70 9.03
N LYS A 60 -3.55 24.25 7.85
CA LYS A 60 -3.32 25.67 7.52
C LYS A 60 -4.59 26.52 7.50
N GLY A 61 -5.76 25.93 7.77
CA GLY A 61 -7.04 26.63 7.74
C GLY A 61 -7.41 27.17 6.35
N ARG A 62 -7.04 26.46 5.29
CA ARG A 62 -7.31 26.85 3.89
C ARG A 62 -8.48 26.06 3.32
N SER A 63 -9.10 26.57 2.25
CA SER A 63 -10.11 25.78 1.54
C SER A 63 -9.47 24.58 0.83
N PRO A 64 -10.19 23.46 0.65
CA PRO A 64 -9.66 22.29 -0.05
C PRO A 64 -9.22 22.60 -1.50
N ALA A 65 -9.94 23.50 -2.18
CA ALA A 65 -9.61 23.90 -3.55
C ALA A 65 -8.28 24.67 -3.64
N GLU A 66 -8.06 25.64 -2.74
CA GLU A 66 -6.80 26.37 -2.67
C GLU A 66 -5.63 25.47 -2.28
N ALA A 67 -5.85 24.57 -1.31
CA ALA A 67 -4.84 23.61 -0.88
C ALA A 67 -4.43 22.67 -2.02
N ARG A 68 -5.41 22.11 -2.76
CA ARG A 68 -5.14 21.29 -3.95
C ARG A 68 -4.32 22.04 -5.00
N ALA A 69 -4.68 23.28 -5.32
CA ALA A 69 -3.94 24.09 -6.28
C ALA A 69 -2.50 24.35 -5.83
N LEU A 70 -2.30 24.71 -4.56
CA LEU A 70 -0.98 24.99 -3.99
C LEU A 70 -0.09 23.76 -3.94
N ILE A 71 -0.60 22.66 -3.39
CA ILE A 71 0.17 21.41 -3.25
C ILE A 71 0.48 20.83 -4.62
N SER A 72 -0.47 20.81 -5.56
CA SER A 72 -0.21 20.34 -6.93
C SER A 72 0.87 21.17 -7.63
N ALA A 73 0.83 22.50 -7.47
CA ALA A 73 1.87 23.38 -8.03
C ALA A 73 3.23 23.19 -7.36
N HIS A 74 3.25 22.81 -6.07
CA HIS A 74 4.48 22.55 -5.32
C HIS A 74 5.09 21.21 -5.68
N ILE A 75 4.29 20.14 -5.73
CA ILE A 75 4.68 18.80 -6.19
C ILE A 75 5.38 18.89 -7.54
N LYS A 76 4.76 19.56 -8.53
CA LYS A 76 5.34 19.73 -9.88
C LYS A 76 6.72 20.38 -9.91
N LYS A 77 7.11 21.14 -8.87
CA LYS A 77 8.43 21.80 -8.80
C LYS A 77 9.50 20.88 -8.23
N ILE A 78 9.12 19.93 -7.38
CA ILE A 78 10.06 19.10 -6.62
C ILE A 78 10.00 17.63 -7.01
N GLU A 79 9.04 17.22 -7.84
CA GLU A 79 8.89 15.88 -8.38
C GLU A 79 10.22 15.38 -8.98
N GLY A 80 10.59 14.14 -8.67
CA GLY A 80 11.87 13.55 -9.05
C GLY A 80 13.06 13.96 -8.18
N SER A 81 12.90 14.87 -7.22
CA SER A 81 13.93 15.16 -6.21
C SER A 81 13.79 14.26 -4.98
N LEU A 82 14.88 14.07 -4.22
CA LEU A 82 14.83 13.33 -2.95
C LEU A 82 13.87 13.96 -1.93
N SER A 83 13.64 15.28 -2.01
CA SER A 83 12.70 15.97 -1.13
C SER A 83 11.26 15.55 -1.37
N TYR A 84 10.91 15.22 -2.62
CA TYR A 84 9.56 14.74 -2.96
C TYR A 84 9.22 13.45 -2.21
N TYR A 85 10.15 12.49 -2.20
CA TYR A 85 10.00 11.18 -1.56
C TYR A 85 10.19 11.19 -0.04
N CYS A 86 10.52 12.33 0.57
CA CYS A 86 10.78 12.44 2.00
C CYS A 86 9.54 12.87 2.77
N LEU A 87 8.96 12.01 3.62
CA LEU A 87 7.77 12.37 4.42
C LEU A 87 8.03 13.53 5.40
N ASP A 88 9.24 13.65 5.94
CA ASP A 88 9.59 14.74 6.85
C ASP A 88 9.56 16.11 6.16
N TYR A 89 9.81 16.16 4.85
CA TYR A 89 9.69 17.38 4.05
C TYR A 89 8.26 17.94 4.06
N TRP A 90 7.25 17.08 4.18
CA TRP A 90 5.83 17.42 4.09
C TRP A 90 5.14 17.64 5.44
N ARG A 91 5.89 17.60 6.55
CA ARG A 91 5.35 17.80 7.90
C ARG A 91 4.86 19.22 8.17
#